data_AF-A0YRM8-F1
#
_entry.id   AF-A0YRM8-F1
#
_cell.length_a   1.000
_cell.length_b   1.000
_cell.length_c   1.000
_cell.angle_alpha   90.00
_cell.angle_beta   90.00
_cell.angle_gamma   90.00
#
_symmetry.space_group_name_H-M   'P 1'
#
loop_
_entity.id
_entity.type
_entity.pdbx_description
1 polymer ?
#
loop_
_entity_poly.entity_id
_entity_poly.type
_entity_poly.pdbx_seq_one_letter_code
_entity_poly.pdbx_strand_id
1 'polypeptide(L)'
;MTCYFAVRVSFAISTPNQTTSFALLFDGVDDYVQIQNHNTINTIGSGDFTFSAMVYALESEQRLHPQILSNRANEQNGFLFGFHGRWRGSQNKIPFVQYNQTNWIDYPNQPNLLDNQWHHFVARKKGNNLTYFADGKIIVSFTRSILENYNIASSQPLLIGWDRANSSATHFKGKIDEVSIWNRALGDAEIQSELLQSIQGNESGLLSYWSFNEGSGNLVRDYSGNGNDGTIFGATWTTGWASEIKNKQSSQ
;
A
#
# COMPACT_ATOMS: atom_id res chain seq x y z
N MET A 1 5.84 -42.49 -34.91
CA MET A 1 5.88 -41.02 -34.75
C MET A 1 4.53 -40.61 -34.21
N THR A 2 4.42 -40.44 -32.90
CA THR A 2 3.13 -40.28 -32.20
C THR A 2 2.89 -38.78 -32.01
N CYS A 3 1.86 -38.25 -32.67
CA CYS A 3 1.53 -36.83 -32.62
C CYS A 3 0.55 -36.58 -31.46
N TYR A 4 0.96 -35.79 -30.47
CA TYR A 4 0.09 -35.34 -29.39
C TYR A 4 -0.62 -34.05 -29.82
N PHE A 5 -1.95 -34.11 -29.94
CA PHE A 5 -2.81 -32.93 -30.06
C PHE A 5 -2.87 -32.23 -28.70
N ALA A 6 -2.33 -31.01 -28.61
CA ALA A 6 -2.54 -30.14 -27.46
C ALA A 6 -3.94 -29.50 -27.55
N VAL A 7 -4.83 -29.87 -26.63
CA VAL A 7 -6.12 -29.20 -26.46
C VAL A 7 -5.86 -27.83 -25.82
N ARG A 8 -6.05 -26.75 -26.59
CA ARG A 8 -6.10 -25.40 -26.04
C ARG A 8 -7.46 -25.18 -25.38
N VAL A 9 -7.49 -25.17 -24.06
CA VAL A 9 -8.65 -24.67 -23.31
C VAL A 9 -8.58 -23.14 -23.39
N SER A 10 -9.39 -22.54 -24.27
CA SER A 10 -9.62 -21.09 -24.25
C SER A 10 -10.71 -20.80 -23.24
N PHE A 11 -10.34 -20.22 -22.10
CA PHE A 11 -11.30 -19.59 -21.22
C PHE A 11 -11.68 -18.23 -21.83
N ALA A 12 -12.88 -18.14 -22.39
CA ALA A 12 -13.47 -16.84 -22.69
C ALA A 12 -13.87 -16.20 -21.36
N ILE A 13 -13.05 -15.29 -20.85
CA ILE A 13 -13.44 -14.36 -19.79
C ILE A 13 -14.42 -13.39 -20.46
N SER A 14 -15.71 -13.53 -20.18
CA SER A 14 -16.69 -12.50 -20.49
C SER A 14 -16.27 -11.21 -19.81
N THR A 15 -15.89 -10.20 -20.57
CA THR A 15 -15.44 -8.92 -20.03
C THR A 15 -16.63 -8.19 -19.40
N PRO A 16 -16.63 -7.92 -18.08
CA PRO A 16 -17.51 -6.88 -17.57
C PRO A 16 -17.05 -5.55 -18.18
N ASN A 17 -18.04 -4.75 -18.56
CA ASN A 17 -18.00 -3.39 -19.07
C ASN A 17 -16.71 -2.60 -18.75
N GLN A 18 -16.15 -1.93 -19.78
CA GLN A 18 -15.03 -0.99 -19.70
C GLN A 18 -15.18 -0.02 -18.51
N THR A 19 -14.56 -0.38 -17.39
CA THR A 19 -14.42 0.48 -16.21
C THR A 19 -13.01 1.03 -16.27
N THR A 20 -12.90 2.29 -16.67
CA THR A 20 -11.67 3.07 -16.47
C THR A 20 -11.39 3.09 -14.97
N SER A 21 -10.23 2.60 -14.57
CA SER A 21 -9.70 2.73 -13.23
C SER A 21 -8.81 3.95 -13.17
N PHE A 22 -8.85 4.66 -12.05
CA PHE A 22 -8.03 5.81 -11.75
C PHE A 22 -7.11 5.50 -10.57
N ALA A 23 -6.06 6.30 -10.44
CA ALA A 23 -5.15 6.35 -9.30
C ALA A 23 -4.83 7.81 -8.99
N LEU A 24 -4.16 8.05 -7.87
CA LEU A 24 -3.55 9.34 -7.58
C LEU A 24 -2.07 9.34 -7.94
N LEU A 25 -1.66 10.33 -8.71
CA LEU A 25 -0.28 10.67 -9.04
C LEU A 25 0.23 11.70 -8.04
N PHE A 26 1.34 11.35 -7.39
CA PHE A 26 2.08 12.19 -6.48
C PHE A 26 3.40 12.64 -7.12
N ASP A 27 3.51 13.96 -7.13
CA ASP A 27 4.63 14.86 -7.11
C ASP A 27 6.09 14.50 -6.72
N GLY A 28 6.21 14.13 -5.45
CA GLY A 28 7.45 14.18 -4.69
C GLY A 28 7.78 15.53 -4.03
N VAL A 29 6.97 16.58 -4.19
CA VAL A 29 7.23 17.93 -3.63
C VAL A 29 6.34 18.25 -2.44
N ASP A 30 5.02 18.32 -2.62
CA ASP A 30 4.06 18.73 -1.58
C ASP A 30 2.71 17.97 -1.61
N ASP A 31 2.63 16.91 -2.42
CA ASP A 31 1.41 16.13 -2.63
C ASP A 31 1.10 15.15 -1.49
N TYR A 32 -0.14 15.19 -0.98
CA TYR A 32 -0.66 14.19 -0.03
C TYR A 32 -2.19 14.12 -0.03
N VAL A 33 -2.73 13.03 0.52
CA VAL A 33 -4.14 12.94 0.93
C VAL A 33 -4.19 12.99 2.45
N GLN A 34 -5.07 13.83 3.00
CA GLN A 34 -5.31 13.88 4.43
C GLN A 34 -6.67 13.29 4.77
N ILE A 35 -6.66 12.30 5.65
CA ILE A 35 -7.84 11.74 6.28
C ILE A 35 -7.91 12.34 7.68
N GLN A 36 -9.03 13.00 7.98
CA GLN A 36 -9.21 13.63 9.27
C GLN A 36 -9.12 12.60 10.40
N ASN A 37 -8.63 13.06 11.54
CA ASN A 37 -8.54 12.23 12.73
C ASN A 37 -9.92 11.62 13.06
N HIS A 38 -10.01 10.29 13.10
CA HIS A 38 -11.23 9.55 13.36
C HIS A 38 -10.96 8.35 14.28
N ASN A 39 -11.93 8.00 15.12
CA ASN A 39 -11.75 7.00 16.18
C ASN A 39 -11.41 5.61 15.63
N THR A 40 -11.89 5.23 14.44
CA THR A 40 -11.61 3.90 13.84
C THR A 40 -10.13 3.76 13.48
N ILE A 41 -9.55 4.75 12.80
CA ILE A 41 -8.14 4.75 12.38
C ILE A 41 -7.20 4.87 13.58
N ASN A 42 -7.61 5.55 14.64
CA ASN A 42 -6.77 5.72 15.83
C ASN A 42 -6.55 4.42 16.62
N THR A 43 -7.34 3.37 16.37
CA THR A 43 -7.24 2.09 17.10
C THR A 43 -6.33 1.07 16.43
N ILE A 44 -5.75 1.41 15.27
CA ILE A 44 -4.80 0.55 14.57
C ILE A 44 -3.63 0.24 15.51
N GLY A 45 -3.34 -1.04 15.72
CA GLY A 45 -2.15 -1.48 16.45
C GLY A 45 -2.37 -2.13 17.81
N SER A 46 -3.58 -2.15 18.36
CA SER A 46 -3.86 -2.87 19.62
C SER A 46 -3.88 -4.39 19.48
N GLY A 47 -3.69 -4.91 18.26
CA GLY A 47 -3.78 -6.32 17.91
C GLY A 47 -3.09 -6.62 16.58
N ASP A 48 -3.64 -7.56 15.83
CA ASP A 48 -3.19 -7.86 14.47
C ASP A 48 -3.65 -6.78 13.50
N PHE A 49 -2.92 -6.59 12.41
CA PHE A 49 -3.30 -5.63 11.38
C PHE A 49 -2.69 -5.97 10.03
N THR A 50 -3.27 -5.42 8.98
CA THR A 50 -2.71 -5.45 7.63
C THR A 50 -2.84 -4.08 6.99
N PHE A 51 -1.75 -3.60 6.37
CA PHE A 51 -1.76 -2.46 5.45
C PHE A 51 -1.51 -2.98 4.05
N SER A 52 -2.22 -2.46 3.07
CA SER A 52 -2.15 -2.89 1.68
C SER A 52 -2.31 -1.68 0.75
N ALA A 53 -1.55 -1.64 -0.33
CA ALA A 53 -1.66 -0.63 -1.37
C ALA A 53 -1.12 -1.15 -2.70
N MET A 54 -1.72 -0.71 -3.80
CA MET A 54 -1.10 -0.75 -5.12
C MET A 54 -0.22 0.48 -5.31
N VAL A 55 1.02 0.28 -5.72
CA VAL A 55 2.02 1.34 -5.76
C VAL A 55 2.83 1.27 -7.05
N TYR A 56 2.90 2.39 -7.76
CA TYR A 56 3.82 2.60 -8.87
C TYR A 56 4.85 3.63 -8.45
N ALA A 57 6.05 3.20 -8.06
CA ALA A 57 7.07 4.12 -7.58
C ALA A 57 8.17 4.36 -8.60
N LEU A 58 8.55 5.63 -8.77
CA LEU A 58 9.56 6.03 -9.76
C LEU A 58 10.98 5.78 -9.26
N GLU A 59 11.80 5.13 -10.10
CA GLU A 59 13.17 4.68 -9.78
C GLU A 59 14.10 5.86 -9.42
N SER A 60 14.07 6.95 -10.20
CA SER A 60 15.11 7.97 -10.22
C SER A 60 14.95 9.16 -9.28
N GLU A 61 13.87 9.26 -8.48
CA GLU A 61 13.55 10.54 -7.84
C GLU A 61 13.05 10.51 -6.39
N GLN A 62 12.83 9.34 -5.78
CA GLN A 62 12.45 9.33 -4.36
C GLN A 62 13.67 9.56 -3.46
N ARG A 63 13.68 10.70 -2.75
CA ARG A 63 14.62 11.03 -1.68
C ARG A 63 14.26 10.25 -0.39
N LEU A 64 15.23 10.17 0.52
CA LEU A 64 15.25 9.51 1.84
C LEU A 64 14.11 8.55 2.26
N HIS A 65 12.87 8.97 2.49
CA HIS A 65 11.82 8.06 2.99
C HIS A 65 10.45 8.39 2.37
N PRO A 66 10.13 7.90 1.16
CA PRO A 66 8.84 8.10 0.52
C PRO A 66 7.74 7.29 1.24
N GLN A 67 6.65 7.95 1.60
CA GLN A 67 5.62 7.37 2.48
C GLN A 67 4.36 7.03 1.71
N ILE A 68 3.84 5.82 1.91
CA ILE A 68 2.53 5.44 1.40
C ILE A 68 1.47 5.84 2.42
N LEU A 69 1.61 5.44 3.68
CA LEU A 69 0.74 5.82 4.80
C LEU A 69 1.52 6.27 6.03
N SER A 70 1.06 7.31 6.71
CA SER A 70 1.56 7.74 8.02
C SER A 70 0.45 8.32 8.89
N ASN A 71 0.40 7.96 10.17
CA ASN A 71 -0.34 8.73 11.19
C ASN A 71 0.57 9.17 12.34
N ARG A 72 1.86 9.29 12.06
CA ARG A 72 2.87 9.43 13.10
C ARG A 72 2.80 10.79 13.77
N ALA A 73 2.81 10.82 15.10
CA ALA A 73 2.93 12.04 15.90
C ALA A 73 4.39 12.44 16.10
N ASN A 74 5.25 11.45 16.30
CA ASN A 74 6.70 11.55 16.46
C ASN A 74 7.30 10.15 16.26
N GLU A 75 8.62 10.01 16.31
CA GLU A 75 9.32 8.74 16.05
C GLU A 75 8.90 7.55 16.96
N GLN A 76 8.18 7.82 18.06
CA GLN A 76 7.75 6.83 19.04
C GLN A 76 6.25 6.51 18.98
N ASN A 77 5.43 7.34 18.33
CA ASN A 77 3.97 7.27 18.39
C ASN A 77 3.33 7.33 17.00
N GLY A 78 2.52 6.32 16.68
CA GLY A 78 1.93 6.11 15.35
C GLY A 78 2.75 5.15 14.50
N PHE A 79 2.44 5.11 13.21
CA PHE A 79 3.12 4.26 12.25
C PHE A 79 3.54 4.99 10.97
N LEU A 80 4.47 4.36 10.26
CA LEU A 80 4.78 4.61 8.85
C LEU A 80 4.58 3.32 8.08
N PHE A 81 4.13 3.41 6.84
CA PHE A 81 4.13 2.35 5.85
C PHE A 81 4.59 2.96 4.53
N GLY A 82 5.69 2.48 3.98
CA GLY A 82 6.30 3.10 2.81
C GLY A 82 7.59 2.43 2.43
N PHE A 83 8.51 3.19 1.84
CA PHE A 83 9.84 2.71 1.52
C PHE A 83 10.89 3.48 2.29
N HIS A 84 11.93 2.76 2.67
CA HIS A 84 13.14 3.34 3.16
C HIS A 84 14.04 3.64 1.96
N GLY A 85 14.65 4.82 1.92
CA GLY A 85 15.68 5.16 0.95
C GLY A 85 17.02 4.53 1.29
N ARG A 86 18.10 5.05 0.69
CA ARG A 86 19.45 4.54 0.94
C ARG A 86 19.81 4.68 2.42
N TRP A 87 20.02 3.57 3.10
CA TRP A 87 20.48 3.51 4.48
C TRP A 87 21.77 2.73 4.59
N ARG A 88 22.74 3.29 5.32
CA ARG A 88 24.06 2.69 5.55
C ARG A 88 24.77 2.18 4.29
N GLY A 89 24.52 2.82 3.14
CA GLY A 89 25.11 2.44 1.86
C GLY A 89 24.34 1.37 1.08
N SER A 90 23.20 0.89 1.57
CA SER A 90 22.29 0.07 0.76
C SER A 90 21.87 0.85 -0.49
N GLN A 91 21.98 0.20 -1.65
CA GLN A 91 21.52 0.76 -2.92
C GLN A 91 20.00 0.61 -3.09
N ASN A 92 19.39 -0.34 -2.37
CA ASN A 92 17.99 -0.72 -2.57
C ASN A 92 17.10 0.01 -1.57
N LYS A 93 15.95 0.46 -2.05
CA LYS A 93 14.92 1.05 -1.21
C LYS A 93 14.02 -0.07 -0.70
N ILE A 94 13.89 -0.19 0.62
CA ILE A 94 13.28 -1.37 1.25
C ILE A 94 11.89 -1.00 1.76
N PRO A 95 10.85 -1.78 1.41
CA PRO A 95 9.53 -1.55 1.96
C PRO A 95 9.52 -1.76 3.48
N PHE A 96 8.85 -0.89 4.24
CA PHE A 96 8.86 -0.95 5.69
C PHE A 96 7.55 -0.51 6.32
N VAL A 97 7.27 -1.05 7.50
CA VAL A 97 6.39 -0.47 8.50
C VAL A 97 7.22 -0.06 9.71
N GLN A 98 7.19 1.22 10.07
CA GLN A 98 7.71 1.62 11.38
C GLN A 98 6.65 1.33 12.44
N TYR A 99 6.99 0.40 13.34
CA TYR A 99 6.15 0.01 14.47
C TYR A 99 6.83 0.25 15.82
N ASN A 100 8.01 0.88 15.86
CA ASN A 100 8.76 1.23 17.09
C ASN A 100 10.03 1.97 16.65
N GLN A 101 10.34 3.08 17.34
CA GLN A 101 11.57 3.91 17.31
C GLN A 101 12.43 3.83 16.04
N THR A 102 13.05 2.68 15.77
CA THR A 102 14.15 2.58 14.81
C THR A 102 14.20 1.21 14.12
N ASN A 103 13.07 0.56 13.87
CA ASN A 103 13.04 -0.77 13.25
C ASN A 103 13.20 -0.73 11.74
N TRP A 104 14.43 -0.41 11.32
CA TRP A 104 14.90 -0.56 9.95
C TRP A 104 15.26 -2.02 9.73
N ILE A 105 14.51 -2.71 8.88
CA ILE A 105 14.78 -4.10 8.56
C ILE A 105 15.43 -4.11 7.20
N ASP A 106 16.75 -4.08 7.22
CA ASP A 106 17.56 -4.31 6.05
C ASP A 106 17.64 -5.81 5.81
N TYR A 107 16.96 -6.28 4.77
CA TYR A 107 17.22 -7.59 4.22
C TYR A 107 17.95 -7.41 2.89
N PRO A 108 19.18 -7.95 2.74
CA PRO A 108 19.86 -7.89 1.46
C PRO A 108 19.08 -8.68 0.39
N ASN A 109 19.27 -8.31 -0.87
CA ASN A 109 18.72 -8.99 -2.06
C ASN A 109 17.19 -8.99 -2.21
N GLN A 110 16.49 -7.99 -1.65
CA GLN A 110 15.07 -7.80 -1.94
C GLN A 110 14.83 -7.28 -3.35
N PRO A 111 13.68 -7.60 -3.98
CA PRO A 111 13.32 -7.03 -5.27
C PRO A 111 13.26 -5.50 -5.18
N ASN A 112 13.73 -4.81 -6.22
CA ASN A 112 13.54 -3.37 -6.33
C ASN A 112 12.08 -3.11 -6.74
N LEU A 113 11.25 -2.62 -5.83
CA LEU A 113 9.86 -2.23 -6.11
C LEU A 113 9.73 -0.78 -6.62
N LEU A 114 10.87 -0.10 -6.79
CA LEU A 114 10.94 1.24 -7.36
C LEU A 114 11.56 1.15 -8.76
N ASP A 115 10.84 0.48 -9.64
CA ASP A 115 11.29 0.08 -10.97
C ASP A 115 10.36 0.63 -12.08
N ASN A 116 9.52 1.60 -11.73
CA ASN A 116 8.48 2.14 -12.61
C ASN A 116 7.49 1.06 -13.06
N GLN A 117 7.12 0.14 -12.16
CA GLN A 117 6.02 -0.80 -12.33
C GLN A 117 5.04 -0.74 -11.16
N TRP A 118 3.82 -1.23 -11.41
CA TRP A 118 2.82 -1.42 -10.36
C TRP A 118 3.19 -2.65 -9.55
N HIS A 119 3.23 -2.47 -8.23
CA HIS A 119 3.39 -3.54 -7.26
C HIS A 119 2.29 -3.49 -6.22
N HIS A 120 1.80 -4.66 -5.84
CA HIS A 120 0.95 -4.80 -4.66
C HIS A 120 1.84 -4.94 -3.44
N PHE A 121 1.90 -3.91 -2.60
CA PHE A 121 2.71 -3.91 -1.38
C PHE A 121 1.84 -4.10 -0.14
N VAL A 122 2.17 -5.09 0.68
CA VAL A 122 1.40 -5.45 1.88
C VAL A 122 2.32 -5.63 3.08
N ALA A 123 1.90 -5.10 4.23
CA ALA A 123 2.50 -5.39 5.52
C ALA A 123 1.46 -6.03 6.44
N ARG A 124 1.75 -7.25 6.91
CA ARG A 124 0.87 -8.03 7.78
C ARG A 124 1.54 -8.29 9.13
N LYS A 125 0.91 -7.86 10.22
CA LYS A 125 1.24 -8.30 11.58
C LYS A 125 0.27 -9.38 12.04
N LYS A 126 0.81 -10.53 12.47
CA LYS A 126 0.09 -11.60 13.16
C LYS A 126 0.82 -12.01 14.43
N GLY A 127 0.23 -11.75 15.60
CA GLY A 127 0.88 -11.90 16.89
C GLY A 127 2.17 -11.09 16.95
N ASN A 128 3.30 -11.78 17.16
CA ASN A 128 4.63 -11.19 17.20
C ASN A 128 5.40 -11.28 15.86
N ASN A 129 4.75 -11.71 14.78
CA ASN A 129 5.32 -11.83 13.45
C ASN A 129 4.86 -10.69 12.54
N LEU A 130 5.80 -10.04 11.84
CA LEU A 130 5.53 -9.05 10.82
C LEU A 130 6.11 -9.55 9.50
N THR A 131 5.27 -9.58 8.47
CA THR A 131 5.59 -10.10 7.14
C THR A 131 5.27 -9.05 6.09
N TYR A 132 6.18 -8.84 5.15
CA TYR A 132 6.00 -7.96 3.99
C TYR A 132 5.81 -8.80 2.73
N PHE A 133 4.91 -8.36 1.85
CA PHE A 133 4.62 -9.00 0.57
C PHE A 133 4.77 -8.01 -0.58
N ALA A 134 5.28 -8.48 -1.71
CA ALA A 134 5.17 -7.82 -3.01
C ALA A 134 4.53 -8.80 -3.97
N ASP A 135 3.51 -8.34 -4.68
CA ASP A 135 2.83 -9.12 -5.72
C ASP A 135 2.36 -10.48 -5.18
N GLY A 136 1.83 -10.43 -3.97
CA GLY A 136 1.36 -11.57 -3.20
C GLY A 136 2.42 -12.58 -2.72
N LYS A 137 3.71 -12.34 -2.97
CA LYS A 137 4.82 -13.18 -2.50
C LYS A 137 5.47 -12.59 -1.27
N ILE A 138 5.88 -13.44 -0.33
CA ILE A 138 6.64 -13.00 0.85
C ILE A 138 8.01 -12.46 0.39
N ILE A 139 8.27 -11.19 0.72
CA ILE A 139 9.57 -10.53 0.59
C ILE A 139 10.42 -10.93 1.79
N VAL A 140 9.88 -10.70 2.99
CA VAL A 140 10.55 -10.99 4.25
C VAL A 140 9.53 -11.20 5.36
N SER A 141 9.88 -12.05 6.32
CA SER A 141 9.13 -12.30 7.55
C SER A 141 10.07 -12.39 8.73
N PHE A 142 9.69 -11.80 9.85
CA PHE A 142 10.48 -11.86 11.09
C PHE A 142 9.57 -11.79 12.31
N THR A 143 10.10 -12.32 13.41
CA THR A 143 9.40 -12.38 14.69
C THR A 143 10.17 -11.58 15.72
N ARG A 144 9.48 -10.75 16.50
CA ARG A 144 10.07 -10.02 17.64
C ARG A 144 9.09 -9.94 18.79
N SER A 145 9.53 -10.31 19.99
CA SER A 145 8.68 -10.31 21.18
C SER A 145 7.99 -8.96 21.45
N ILE A 146 8.64 -7.85 21.11
CA ILE A 146 8.04 -6.51 21.28
C ILE A 146 6.75 -6.35 20.48
N LEU A 147 6.61 -6.99 19.31
CA LEU A 147 5.43 -6.90 18.45
C LEU A 147 4.17 -7.49 19.09
N GLU A 148 4.31 -8.40 20.07
CA GLU A 148 3.18 -9.06 20.70
C GLU A 148 2.21 -8.07 21.37
N ASN A 149 2.77 -7.03 22.01
CA ASN A 149 2.01 -6.05 22.79
C ASN A 149 2.27 -4.60 22.34
N TYR A 150 2.98 -4.38 21.24
CA TYR A 150 3.27 -3.03 20.77
C TYR A 150 2.04 -2.40 20.13
N ASN A 151 1.66 -1.22 20.60
CA ASN A 151 0.55 -0.44 20.07
C ASN A 151 1.05 0.71 19.19
N ILE A 152 0.67 0.69 17.90
CA ILE A 152 0.96 1.76 16.93
C ILE A 152 -0.17 2.80 16.83
N ALA A 153 -1.13 2.78 17.75
CA ALA A 153 -2.21 3.77 17.80
C ALA A 153 -1.66 5.20 17.90
N SER A 154 -2.35 6.13 17.24
CA SER A 154 -2.04 7.56 17.29
C SER A 154 -3.31 8.33 16.96
N SER A 155 -3.45 9.52 17.56
CA SER A 155 -4.55 10.44 17.36
C SER A 155 -4.24 11.53 16.34
N GLN A 156 -3.25 11.32 15.48
CA GLN A 156 -2.99 12.24 14.38
C GLN A 156 -3.84 11.88 13.16
N PRO A 157 -4.14 12.86 12.28
CA PRO A 157 -4.64 12.59 10.95
C PRO A 157 -3.78 11.52 10.24
N LEU A 158 -4.44 10.66 9.48
CA LEU A 158 -3.77 9.73 8.59
C LEU A 158 -3.47 10.45 7.27
N LEU A 159 -2.25 10.28 6.79
CA LEU A 159 -1.73 10.87 5.58
C LEU A 159 -1.39 9.76 4.59
N ILE A 160 -1.79 9.94 3.33
CA ILE A 160 -1.34 9.13 2.19
C ILE A 160 -0.35 9.97 1.39
N GLY A 161 0.82 9.41 1.09
CA GLY A 161 1.84 10.10 0.30
C GLY A 161 2.84 10.94 1.10
N TRP A 162 2.68 11.12 2.41
CA TRP A 162 3.57 11.96 3.22
C TRP A 162 3.62 11.57 4.70
N ASP A 163 4.71 11.94 5.39
CA ASP A 163 4.82 11.91 6.86
C ASP A 163 5.13 13.30 7.40
N ARG A 164 4.18 13.86 8.15
CA ARG A 164 4.33 15.15 8.85
C ARG A 164 5.37 15.17 9.95
N ALA A 165 5.70 14.02 10.54
CA ALA A 165 6.52 13.96 11.75
C ALA A 165 8.03 13.96 11.47
N ASN A 166 8.48 13.70 10.24
CA ASN A 166 9.89 13.72 9.86
C ASN A 166 10.17 14.81 8.83
N SER A 167 11.02 15.78 9.18
CA SER A 167 11.54 16.73 8.19
C SER A 167 12.42 16.07 7.12
N SER A 168 12.90 14.86 7.36
CA SER A 168 13.68 14.05 6.42
C SER A 168 12.84 13.04 5.65
N ALA A 169 11.57 12.80 6.02
CA ALA A 169 10.66 12.04 5.18
C ALA A 169 10.23 12.92 4.02
N THR A 170 10.00 12.29 2.88
CA THR A 170 9.75 13.00 1.64
C THR A 170 8.40 12.60 1.12
N HIS A 171 7.74 13.54 0.45
CA HIS A 171 6.54 13.24 -0.30
C HIS A 171 6.80 12.08 -1.26
N PHE A 172 5.82 11.21 -1.38
CA PHE A 172 5.84 10.11 -2.31
C PHE A 172 5.90 10.65 -3.73
N LYS A 173 6.64 9.95 -4.60
CA LYS A 173 6.68 10.28 -6.02
C LYS A 173 6.35 9.06 -6.87
N GLY A 174 5.22 9.11 -7.56
CA GLY A 174 4.67 7.97 -8.28
C GLY A 174 3.16 7.91 -8.13
N LYS A 175 2.56 6.75 -8.38
CA LYS A 175 1.11 6.54 -8.28
C LYS A 175 0.78 5.63 -7.10
N ILE A 176 -0.32 5.90 -6.44
CA ILE A 176 -0.89 5.03 -5.39
C ILE A 176 -2.34 4.72 -5.79
N ASP A 177 -2.74 3.47 -5.57
CA ASP A 177 -4.04 2.90 -5.87
C ASP A 177 -4.44 1.88 -4.79
N GLU A 178 -5.72 1.51 -4.70
CA GLU A 178 -6.24 0.41 -3.86
C GLU A 178 -5.69 0.35 -2.42
N VAL A 179 -5.79 1.45 -1.68
CA VAL A 179 -5.23 1.53 -0.31
C VAL A 179 -6.23 0.96 0.69
N SER A 180 -5.82 -0.04 1.47
CA SER A 180 -6.67 -0.64 2.51
C SER A 180 -5.95 -0.84 3.85
N ILE A 181 -6.73 -0.72 4.93
CA ILE A 181 -6.29 -0.91 6.32
C ILE A 181 -7.22 -1.89 7.02
N TRP A 182 -6.63 -2.88 7.68
CA TRP A 182 -7.34 -3.97 8.35
C TRP A 182 -6.94 -4.06 9.82
N ASN A 183 -7.90 -4.34 10.70
CA ASN A 183 -7.67 -4.63 12.13
C ASN A 183 -7.40 -6.12 12.42
N ARG A 184 -7.00 -6.86 11.38
CA ARG A 184 -6.63 -8.27 11.44
C ARG A 184 -5.51 -8.60 10.48
N ALA A 185 -4.88 -9.75 10.70
CA ALA A 185 -3.96 -10.34 9.75
C ALA A 185 -4.75 -10.99 8.60
N LEU A 186 -4.59 -10.49 7.36
CA LEU A 186 -5.13 -11.15 6.17
C LEU A 186 -4.45 -12.50 5.92
N GLY A 187 -5.19 -13.48 5.42
CA GLY A 187 -4.65 -14.73 4.90
C GLY A 187 -3.95 -14.56 3.55
N ASP A 188 -3.08 -15.50 3.19
CA ASP A 188 -2.33 -15.44 1.93
C ASP A 188 -3.26 -15.43 0.70
N ALA A 189 -4.37 -16.16 0.75
CA ALA A 189 -5.37 -16.16 -0.33
C ALA A 189 -6.12 -14.82 -0.46
N GLU A 190 -6.33 -14.11 0.64
CA GLU A 190 -6.95 -12.77 0.63
C GLU A 190 -5.99 -11.76 -0.02
N ILE A 191 -4.72 -11.78 0.37
CA ILE A 191 -3.66 -10.96 -0.23
C ILE A 191 -3.55 -11.23 -1.75
N GLN A 192 -3.60 -12.50 -2.16
CA GLN A 192 -3.58 -12.87 -3.59
C GLN A 192 -4.83 -12.38 -4.33
N SER A 193 -5.99 -12.33 -3.67
CA SER A 193 -7.20 -11.79 -4.29
C SER A 193 -7.11 -10.28 -4.51
N GLU A 194 -6.57 -9.52 -3.56
CA GLU A 194 -6.40 -8.05 -3.69
C GLU A 194 -5.48 -7.67 -4.86
N LEU A 195 -4.50 -8.51 -5.21
CA LEU A 195 -3.65 -8.31 -6.38
C LEU A 195 -4.43 -8.37 -7.72
N LEU A 196 -5.54 -9.11 -7.75
CA LEU A 196 -6.26 -9.44 -8.97
C LEU A 196 -7.53 -8.62 -9.16
N GLN A 197 -8.10 -8.11 -8.07
CA GLN A 197 -9.34 -7.34 -8.08
C GLN A 197 -9.45 -6.42 -6.87
N SER A 198 -10.15 -5.31 -7.07
CA SER A 198 -10.59 -4.41 -6.01
C SER A 198 -11.47 -5.14 -4.98
N ILE A 199 -11.33 -4.75 -3.71
CA ILE A 199 -12.19 -5.25 -2.63
C ILE A 199 -13.56 -4.56 -2.65
N GLN A 200 -14.56 -5.15 -2.00
CA GLN A 200 -15.94 -4.67 -2.01
C GLN A 200 -16.21 -3.56 -0.99
N GLY A 201 -15.40 -3.48 0.07
CA GLY A 201 -15.56 -2.50 1.14
C GLY A 201 -16.43 -2.96 2.32
N ASN A 202 -16.99 -4.17 2.29
CA ASN A 202 -17.81 -4.70 3.38
C ASN A 202 -17.17 -5.92 4.07
N GLU A 203 -15.87 -6.15 3.85
CA GLU A 203 -15.14 -7.26 4.40
C GLU A 203 -14.97 -7.12 5.93
N SER A 204 -15.07 -8.25 6.63
CA SER A 204 -14.87 -8.29 8.07
C SER A 204 -13.46 -7.81 8.44
N GLY A 205 -13.39 -6.87 9.38
CA GLY A 205 -12.14 -6.29 9.88
C GLY A 205 -11.52 -5.21 9.00
N LEU A 206 -12.18 -4.78 7.92
CA LEU A 206 -11.77 -3.62 7.14
C LEU A 206 -12.07 -2.33 7.91
N LEU A 207 -11.04 -1.51 8.14
CA LEU A 207 -11.17 -0.21 8.80
C LEU A 207 -11.32 0.94 7.81
N SER A 208 -10.61 0.87 6.68
CA SER A 208 -10.66 1.89 5.64
C SER A 208 -10.26 1.31 4.30
N TYR A 209 -10.91 1.77 3.23
CA TYR A 209 -10.56 1.41 1.86
C TYR A 209 -10.76 2.59 0.92
N TRP A 210 -9.69 3.01 0.27
CA TRP A 210 -9.70 4.07 -0.74
C TRP A 210 -9.30 3.48 -2.09
N SER A 211 -10.28 3.37 -2.99
CA SER A 211 -10.09 2.78 -4.32
C SER A 211 -9.47 3.74 -5.33
N PHE A 212 -9.43 5.04 -5.04
CA PHE A 212 -9.00 6.12 -5.94
C PHE A 212 -9.64 6.09 -7.34
N ASN A 213 -10.87 5.60 -7.45
CA ASN A 213 -11.61 5.54 -8.72
C ASN A 213 -12.59 6.70 -8.94
N GLU A 214 -12.55 7.76 -8.12
CA GLU A 214 -13.41 8.94 -8.29
C GLU A 214 -13.05 9.76 -9.53
N GLY A 215 -11.76 9.79 -9.91
CA GLY A 215 -11.26 10.34 -11.17
C GLY A 215 -11.39 11.86 -11.34
N SER A 216 -11.92 12.58 -10.36
CA SER A 216 -12.03 14.05 -10.39
C SER A 216 -12.28 14.63 -8.99
N GLY A 217 -12.08 15.94 -8.85
CA GLY A 217 -12.27 16.65 -7.59
C GLY A 217 -11.14 16.39 -6.59
N ASN A 218 -11.38 16.73 -5.32
CA ASN A 218 -10.41 16.61 -4.23
C ASN A 218 -10.88 15.69 -3.10
N LEU A 219 -11.97 14.94 -3.30
CA LEU A 219 -12.50 13.98 -2.33
C LEU A 219 -12.03 12.58 -2.70
N VAL A 220 -11.52 11.85 -1.71
CA VAL A 220 -11.30 10.42 -1.78
C VAL A 220 -12.29 9.77 -0.83
N ARG A 221 -13.15 8.88 -1.34
CA ARG A 221 -14.17 8.23 -0.52
C ARG A 221 -13.63 6.99 0.17
N ASP A 222 -13.96 6.82 1.44
CA ASP A 222 -13.77 5.58 2.17
C ASP A 222 -14.92 4.61 1.86
N TYR A 223 -14.60 3.58 1.09
CA TYR A 223 -15.54 2.53 0.69
C TYR A 223 -15.78 1.48 1.79
N SER A 224 -15.07 1.55 2.93
CA SER A 224 -15.33 0.66 4.08
C SER A 224 -16.64 0.97 4.82
N GLY A 225 -17.25 2.13 4.55
CA GLY A 225 -18.44 2.61 5.25
C GLY A 225 -18.16 3.23 6.63
N ASN A 226 -16.88 3.35 7.04
CA ASN A 226 -16.49 3.92 8.33
C ASN A 226 -16.31 5.45 8.31
N GLY A 227 -16.56 6.10 7.16
CA GLY A 227 -16.57 7.56 7.03
C GLY A 227 -15.18 8.21 7.06
N ASN A 228 -14.12 7.46 6.77
CA ASN A 228 -12.75 7.99 6.74
C ASN A 228 -12.40 8.64 5.40
N ASP A 229 -13.28 9.49 4.87
CA ASP A 229 -13.04 10.18 3.61
C ASP A 229 -11.78 11.06 3.69
N GLY A 230 -11.00 11.05 2.62
CA GLY A 230 -9.78 11.83 2.46
C GLY A 230 -9.99 13.09 1.62
N THR A 231 -9.15 14.10 1.88
CA THR A 231 -9.04 15.29 1.04
C THR A 231 -7.68 15.33 0.35
N ILE A 232 -7.66 15.56 -0.95
CA ILE A 232 -6.46 15.65 -1.78
C ILE A 232 -5.85 17.05 -1.67
N PHE A 233 -4.54 17.10 -1.47
CA PHE A 233 -3.70 18.30 -1.52
C PHE A 233 -2.59 18.07 -2.57
N GLY A 234 -2.64 18.80 -3.67
CA GLY A 234 -1.63 18.77 -4.75
C GLY A 234 -1.73 17.58 -5.71
N ALA A 235 -1.92 16.36 -5.18
CA ALA A 235 -1.96 15.14 -6.01
C ALA A 235 -3.03 15.20 -7.10
N THR A 236 -2.76 14.55 -8.24
CA THR A 236 -3.62 14.61 -9.43
C THR A 236 -4.11 13.24 -9.86
N TRP A 237 -5.27 13.19 -10.52
CA TRP A 237 -5.82 11.94 -11.04
C TRP A 237 -5.04 11.45 -12.27
N THR A 238 -4.79 10.15 -12.34
CA THR A 238 -4.13 9.46 -13.46
C THR A 238 -4.83 8.14 -13.75
N THR A 239 -4.47 7.48 -14.85
CA THR A 239 -4.87 6.09 -15.13
C THR A 239 -4.42 5.16 -13.99
N GLY A 240 -5.33 4.33 -13.51
CA GLY A 240 -5.13 3.40 -12.41
C GLY A 240 -4.59 2.03 -12.81
N TRP A 241 -4.26 1.24 -11.78
CA TRP A 241 -3.55 -0.03 -11.90
C TRP A 241 -4.29 -1.03 -12.81
N ALA A 242 -5.61 -1.16 -12.63
CA ALA A 242 -6.41 -2.16 -13.31
C ALA A 242 -6.53 -1.89 -14.81
N SER A 243 -6.53 -0.61 -15.19
CA SER A 243 -6.53 -0.20 -16.61
C SER A 243 -5.16 -0.42 -17.25
N GLU A 244 -4.06 -0.12 -16.55
CA GLU A 244 -2.71 -0.28 -17.10
C GLU A 244 -2.28 -1.74 -17.26
N ILE A 245 -2.66 -2.64 -16.34
CA ILE A 245 -2.38 -4.08 -16.46
C ILE A 245 -3.15 -4.70 -17.64
N LYS A 246 -4.43 -4.33 -17.82
CA LYS A 246 -5.24 -4.83 -18.95
C LYS A 246 -4.64 -4.43 -20.31
N ASN A 247 -4.17 -3.18 -20.43
CA ASN A 247 -3.57 -2.69 -21.67
C ASN A 247 -2.31 -3.48 -22.06
N LYS A 248 -1.48 -3.89 -21.09
CA LYS A 248 -0.29 -4.73 -21.33
C LYS A 248 -0.64 -6.13 -21.85
N GLN A 249 -1.77 -6.71 -21.42
CA GLN A 249 -2.22 -8.04 -21.86
C GLN A 249 -2.85 -8.00 -23.27
N SER A 250 -3.45 -6.88 -23.69
CA SER A 250 -4.03 -6.73 -25.03
C SER A 250 -3.00 -6.44 -26.14
N SER A 251 -1.77 -6.11 -25.77
CA SER A 251 -0.67 -5.77 -26.69
C SER A 251 0.30 -6.94 -26.97
N GLN A 252 -0.01 -8.16 -26.50
CA GLN A 252 0.72 -9.40 -26.77
C GLN A 252 -0.14 -10.38 -27.58
#